data_AF-A0A964C0A4-F1
#
_entry.id   AF-A0A964C0A4-F1
#
_cell.length_a   1.000
_cell.length_b   1.000
_cell.length_c   1.000
_cell.angle_alpha   90.00
_cell.angle_beta   90.00
_cell.angle_gamma   90.00
#
_symmetry.space_group_name_H-M   'P 1'
#
loop_
_entity.id
_entity.type
_entity.pdbx_description
1 polymer ?
#
loop_
_entity_poly.entity_id
_entity_poly.type
_entity_poly.pdbx_seq_one_letter_code
_entity_poly.pdbx_strand_id
1 'polypeptide(L)'
;MRKYIIFRAEKGELEKYRSLTETKVGESFYRVANAGSVKSLIWTLAEHYDSSGKPSPAPGDRLTESVIVPSAIDPMFPSASTHFRDSGWEVVKVHEYTPEIPAPYGAEFDSICICYCAYKPIENPPLKQYERSPVTLDSFGGDRTAYDRWLESQKHPAEV
;
A
#
# COMPACT_ATOMS: atom_id res chain seq x y z
N MET A 1 18.02 5.05 4.12
CA MET A 1 17.84 4.02 5.15
C MET A 1 16.70 3.11 4.71
N ARG A 2 16.97 1.81 4.54
CA ARG A 2 16.01 0.78 4.16
C ARG A 2 15.34 0.25 5.41
N LYS A 3 14.01 0.14 5.41
CA LYS A 3 13.24 -0.27 6.58
C LYS A 3 12.31 -1.41 6.21
N TYR A 4 12.24 -2.40 7.08
CA TYR A 4 11.20 -3.42 7.01
C TYR A 4 10.08 -3.07 7.99
N ILE A 5 8.93 -2.68 7.46
CA ILE A 5 7.80 -2.16 8.24
C ILE A 5 6.71 -3.21 8.30
N ILE A 6 6.32 -3.60 9.51
CA ILE A 6 5.29 -4.59 9.77
C ILE A 6 4.14 -3.90 10.51
N PHE A 7 2.97 -3.84 9.88
CA PHE A 7 1.73 -3.42 10.53
C PHE A 7 1.03 -4.65 11.09
N ARG A 8 0.70 -4.64 12.38
CA ARG A 8 -0.01 -5.73 13.05
C ARG A 8 -1.11 -5.21 13.95
N ALA A 9 -2.13 -6.04 14.16
CA ALA A 9 -3.20 -5.76 15.10
C ALA A 9 -3.30 -6.88 16.14
N GLU A 10 -3.78 -6.53 17.33
CA GLU A 10 -4.13 -7.52 18.32
C GLU A 10 -5.42 -8.27 17.94
N LYS A 11 -5.61 -9.45 18.52
CA LYS A 11 -6.76 -10.31 18.21
C LYS A 11 -8.10 -9.57 18.38
N GLY A 12 -8.27 -8.81 19.46
CA GLY A 12 -9.51 -8.07 19.73
C GLY A 12 -9.82 -7.01 18.68
N GLU A 13 -8.80 -6.30 18.17
CA GLU A 13 -8.97 -5.29 17.12
C GLU A 13 -9.35 -5.93 15.78
N LEU A 14 -8.80 -7.12 15.47
CA LEU A 14 -9.18 -7.88 14.28
C LEU A 14 -10.60 -8.45 14.37
N GLU A 15 -11.01 -8.93 15.54
CA GLU A 15 -12.38 -9.38 15.78
C GLU A 15 -13.37 -8.22 15.64
N LYS A 16 -13.04 -7.07 16.22
CA LYS A 16 -13.79 -5.82 16.05
C LYS A 16 -13.91 -5.43 14.57
N TYR A 17 -12.81 -5.40 13.83
CA TYR A 17 -12.81 -5.12 12.39
C TYR A 17 -13.74 -6.07 11.63
N ARG A 18 -13.61 -7.38 11.84
CA ARG A 18 -14.43 -8.39 11.16
C ARG A 18 -15.90 -8.28 11.50
N SER A 19 -16.23 -8.03 12.77
CA SER A 19 -17.62 -7.85 13.20
C SER A 19 -18.26 -6.61 12.59
N LEU A 20 -17.51 -5.51 12.44
CA LEU A 20 -18.05 -4.25 11.92
C LEU A 20 -18.12 -4.19 10.40
N THR A 21 -17.28 -4.96 9.70
CA THR A 21 -17.19 -4.95 8.23
C THR A 21 -17.77 -6.20 7.58
N GLU A 22 -18.21 -7.17 8.40
CA GLU A 22 -18.61 -8.52 7.97
C GLU A 22 -17.53 -9.26 7.17
N THR A 23 -16.27 -8.79 7.27
CA THR A 23 -15.12 -9.39 6.58
C THR A 23 -14.85 -10.80 7.10
N LYS A 24 -14.84 -11.80 6.21
CA LYS A 24 -14.45 -13.16 6.55
C LYS A 24 -12.93 -13.30 6.63
N VAL A 25 -12.47 -14.34 7.32
CA VAL A 25 -11.05 -14.71 7.33
C VAL A 25 -10.61 -15.00 5.89
N GLY A 26 -9.56 -14.31 5.43
CA GLY A 26 -9.04 -14.41 4.06
C GLY A 26 -9.59 -13.36 3.08
N GLU A 27 -10.63 -12.60 3.45
CA GLU A 27 -11.31 -11.66 2.55
C GLU A 27 -11.08 -10.18 2.94
N SER A 28 -9.82 -9.74 3.01
CA SER A 28 -9.49 -8.35 3.37
C SER A 28 -8.54 -7.69 2.37
N PHE A 29 -8.70 -6.39 2.12
CA PHE A 29 -7.79 -5.58 1.30
C PHE A 29 -6.32 -5.75 1.70
N TYR A 30 -6.08 -5.73 3.02
CA TYR A 30 -4.76 -5.83 3.60
C TYR A 30 -4.07 -7.18 3.38
N ARG A 31 -4.76 -8.18 2.80
CA ARG A 31 -4.31 -9.57 2.82
C ARG A 31 -3.77 -9.88 4.22
N VAL A 32 -4.55 -9.57 5.28
CA VAL A 32 -4.19 -9.93 6.66
C VAL A 32 -3.66 -11.34 6.59
N ALA A 33 -2.35 -11.54 6.76
CA ALA A 33 -1.62 -12.62 6.12
C ALA A 33 -2.28 -13.98 6.37
N ASN A 34 -3.16 -14.35 5.44
CA ASN A 34 -4.01 -15.52 5.47
C ASN A 34 -4.11 -16.00 4.02
N ALA A 35 -2.96 -16.16 3.35
CA ALA A 35 -2.82 -17.36 2.54
C ALA A 35 -3.26 -18.52 3.44
N GLY A 36 -3.97 -19.54 2.96
CA GLY A 36 -4.54 -20.63 3.79
C GLY A 36 -3.49 -21.50 4.54
N SER A 37 -2.60 -20.88 5.31
CA SER A 37 -1.37 -21.39 5.88
C SER A 37 -1.02 -20.60 7.15
N VAL A 38 -0.88 -21.36 8.24
CA VAL A 38 -0.35 -21.00 9.57
C VAL A 38 -1.14 -19.95 10.38
N LYS A 39 -1.80 -20.42 11.45
CA LYS A 39 -2.57 -19.62 12.41
C LYS A 39 -1.81 -18.44 13.06
N SER A 40 -0.48 -18.37 12.96
CA SER A 40 0.33 -17.31 13.57
C SER A 40 0.45 -16.03 12.73
N LEU A 41 0.13 -16.08 11.43
CA LEU A 41 0.18 -14.92 10.52
C LEU A 41 -1.12 -14.11 10.51
N ILE A 42 -2.15 -14.57 11.24
CA ILE A 42 -3.49 -13.97 11.31
C ILE A 42 -3.51 -12.54 11.88
N TRP A 43 -2.38 -12.06 12.43
CA TRP A 43 -2.26 -10.77 13.13
C TRP A 43 -1.51 -9.68 12.35
N THR A 44 -0.84 -10.03 11.26
CA THR A 44 -0.16 -9.04 10.41
C THR A 44 -1.17 -8.46 9.44
N LEU A 45 -1.30 -7.13 9.45
CA LEU A 45 -2.12 -6.37 8.51
C LEU A 45 -1.37 -6.16 7.20
N ALA A 46 -0.13 -5.65 7.24
CA ALA A 46 0.64 -5.35 6.03
C ALA A 46 2.13 -5.42 6.31
N GLU A 47 2.91 -5.71 5.27
CA GLU A 47 4.37 -5.69 5.29
C GLU A 47 4.86 -4.80 4.16
N HIS A 48 5.78 -3.88 4.46
CA HIS A 48 6.36 -2.95 3.51
C HIS A 48 7.88 -2.96 3.62
N TYR A 49 8.54 -3.06 2.48
CA TYR A 49 9.98 -2.85 2.37
C TYR A 49 10.21 -1.43 1.84
N ASP A 50 10.55 -0.51 2.74
CA ASP A 50 10.66 0.93 2.44
C ASP A 50 12.11 1.33 2.18
N SER A 51 12.38 1.84 0.98
CA SER A 51 13.67 2.43 0.60
C SER A 51 13.57 3.93 0.28
N SER A 52 12.43 4.57 0.58
CA SER A 52 12.14 5.96 0.22
C SER A 52 12.93 7.00 1.03
N GLY A 53 13.52 6.59 2.17
CA GLY A 53 14.18 7.50 3.10
C GLY A 53 13.22 8.35 3.94
N LYS A 54 11.90 8.12 3.84
CA LYS A 54 10.90 8.78 4.68
C LYS A 54 11.00 8.34 6.14
N PRO A 55 10.49 9.16 7.10
CA PRO A 55 10.41 8.75 8.49
C PRO A 55 9.60 7.46 8.66
N SER A 56 9.92 6.72 9.72
CA SER A 56 9.13 5.54 10.10
C SER A 56 7.72 6.00 10.48
N PRO A 57 6.68 5.17 10.31
CA PRO A 57 5.34 5.50 10.78
C PRO A 57 5.35 5.88 12.26
N ALA A 58 4.44 6.76 12.65
CA ALA A 58 4.25 7.24 14.00
C ALA A 58 2.81 6.95 14.48
N PRO A 59 2.56 6.96 15.81
CA PRO A 59 1.19 6.91 16.31
C PRO A 59 0.31 8.01 15.71
N GLY A 60 -0.88 7.65 15.25
CA GLY A 60 -1.80 8.52 14.52
C GLY A 60 -1.77 8.32 13.00
N ASP A 61 -0.68 7.76 12.44
CA ASP A 61 -0.63 7.41 11.03
C ASP A 61 -1.62 6.28 10.69
N ARG A 62 -2.08 6.25 9.45
CA ARG A 62 -3.06 5.27 8.96
C ARG A 62 -2.53 4.55 7.74
N LEU A 63 -2.88 3.26 7.64
CA LEU A 63 -2.63 2.53 6.40
C LEU A 63 -3.52 3.08 5.29
N THR A 64 -3.06 2.94 4.05
CA THR A 64 -3.82 3.31 2.85
C THR A 64 -4.56 2.09 2.30
N GLU A 65 -5.82 2.28 1.88
CA GLU A 65 -6.61 1.29 1.13
C GLU A 65 -6.72 1.72 -0.33
N SER A 66 -6.52 0.80 -1.26
CA SER A 66 -6.81 1.02 -2.68
C SER A 66 -8.25 0.64 -2.97
N VAL A 67 -8.92 1.46 -3.78
CA VAL A 67 -10.35 1.37 -4.08
C VAL A 67 -10.55 1.38 -5.60
N ILE A 68 -11.46 0.53 -6.08
CA ILE A 68 -11.95 0.55 -7.46
C ILE A 68 -13.22 1.42 -7.49
N VAL A 69 -13.15 2.56 -8.14
CA VAL A 69 -14.30 3.42 -8.41
C VAL A 69 -14.81 3.13 -9.82
N PRO A 70 -16.05 2.62 -10.00
CA PRO A 70 -16.57 2.16 -11.29
C PRO A 70 -16.49 3.19 -12.42
N SER A 71 -16.76 4.46 -12.12
CA SER A 71 -16.75 5.55 -13.10
C SER A 71 -15.35 5.93 -13.60
N ALA A 72 -14.28 5.43 -12.96
CA ALA A 72 -12.89 5.73 -13.29
C ALA A 72 -12.11 4.51 -13.79
N ILE A 73 -12.80 3.40 -14.07
CA ILE A 73 -12.16 2.16 -14.54
C ILE A 73 -11.59 2.38 -15.95
N ASP A 74 -10.32 2.04 -16.11
CA ASP A 74 -9.70 1.90 -17.43
C ASP A 74 -10.14 0.55 -18.04
N PRO A 75 -10.78 0.51 -19.22
CA PRO A 75 -11.18 -0.74 -19.87
C PRO A 75 -10.01 -1.70 -20.13
N MET A 76 -8.78 -1.19 -20.27
CA MET A 76 -7.58 -2.02 -20.42
C MET A 76 -7.16 -2.69 -19.11
N PHE A 77 -7.53 -2.11 -17.96
CA PHE A 77 -7.20 -2.63 -16.63
C PHE A 77 -8.45 -2.65 -15.73
N PRO A 78 -9.46 -3.48 -16.05
CA PRO A 78 -10.76 -3.45 -15.40
C PRO A 78 -10.72 -3.81 -13.90
N SER A 79 -9.65 -4.50 -13.47
CA SER A 79 -9.43 -4.90 -12.08
C SER A 79 -8.46 -3.99 -11.31
N ALA A 80 -7.90 -2.96 -11.95
CA ALA A 80 -6.97 -2.05 -11.29
C ALA A 80 -7.71 -1.10 -10.35
N SER A 81 -7.12 -0.87 -9.17
CA SER A 81 -7.59 0.19 -8.28
C SER A 81 -7.35 1.56 -8.92
N THR A 82 -8.34 2.44 -8.78
CA THR A 82 -8.33 3.77 -9.41
C THR A 82 -8.11 4.88 -8.41
N HIS A 83 -8.40 4.61 -7.13
CA HIS A 83 -8.30 5.56 -6.04
C HIS A 83 -7.64 4.91 -4.82
N PHE A 84 -7.28 5.75 -3.86
CA PHE A 84 -6.84 5.34 -2.55
C PHE A 84 -7.45 6.24 -1.47
N ARG A 85 -7.46 5.75 -0.23
CA ARG A 85 -7.96 6.47 0.94
C ARG A 85 -7.28 6.02 2.21
N ASP A 86 -7.41 6.80 3.25
CA ASP A 86 -6.98 6.37 4.58
C ASP A 86 -7.93 5.27 5.09
N SER A 87 -7.34 4.25 5.70
CA SER A 87 -8.04 3.11 6.24
C SER A 87 -8.59 3.37 7.64
N GLY A 88 -9.43 2.44 8.09
CA GLY A 88 -9.81 2.35 9.50
C GLY A 88 -8.67 1.91 10.43
N TRP A 89 -7.51 1.50 9.94
CA TRP A 89 -6.39 1.04 10.76
C TRP A 89 -5.46 2.20 11.09
N GLU A 90 -5.41 2.56 12.37
CA GLU A 90 -4.54 3.61 12.90
C GLU A 90 -3.41 3.00 13.72
N VAL A 91 -2.19 3.44 13.47
CA VAL A 91 -1.01 3.10 14.27
C VAL A 91 -1.17 3.72 15.66
N VAL A 92 -1.08 2.90 16.71
CA VAL A 92 -1.18 3.34 18.11
C VAL A 92 0.12 3.19 18.88
N LYS A 93 1.04 2.35 18.40
CA LYS A 93 2.35 2.12 19.02
C LYS A 93 3.34 1.63 17.97
N VAL A 94 4.59 2.07 18.09
CA VAL A 94 5.66 1.72 17.16
C VAL A 94 6.88 1.26 17.95
N HIS A 95 7.43 0.10 17.59
CA HIS A 95 8.73 -0.35 18.06
C HIS A 95 9.69 -0.42 16.88
N GLU A 96 10.85 0.23 16.97
CA GLU A 96 11.89 0.18 15.95
C GLU A 96 13.12 -0.55 16.49
N TYR A 97 13.63 -1.50 15.71
CA TYR A 97 14.78 -2.33 16.03
C TYR A 97 15.83 -2.17 14.94
N THR A 98 17.07 -1.92 15.32
CA THR A 98 18.20 -1.86 14.39
C THR A 98 18.95 -3.18 14.46
N PRO A 99 19.20 -3.88 13.33
CA PRO A 99 20.03 -5.08 13.31
C PRO A 99 21.44 -4.78 13.85
N GLU A 100 21.99 -5.68 14.66
CA GLU A 100 23.36 -5.54 15.18
C GLU A 100 24.41 -5.64 14.08
N ILE A 101 24.15 -6.47 13.06
CA ILE A 101 25.02 -6.66 11.90
C ILE A 101 24.42 -5.87 10.72
N PRO A 102 25.13 -4.86 10.17
CA PRO A 102 24.67 -4.12 9.01
C PRO A 102 24.85 -4.89 7.70
N ALA A 103 24.14 -4.46 6.65
CA ALA A 103 24.35 -4.96 5.29
C ALA A 103 25.80 -4.69 4.81
N PRO A 104 26.38 -5.54 3.93
CA PRO A 104 25.78 -6.72 3.30
C PRO A 104 25.88 -8.01 4.11
N TYR A 105 26.53 -7.96 5.29
CA TYR A 105 26.81 -9.16 6.08
C TYR A 105 25.67 -9.55 7.03
N GLY A 106 24.79 -8.60 7.35
CA GLY A 106 23.61 -8.81 8.18
C GLY A 106 22.30 -8.68 7.41
N ALA A 107 21.30 -8.02 8.01
CA ALA A 107 20.00 -7.87 7.38
C ALA A 107 20.05 -6.99 6.12
N GLU A 108 19.21 -7.28 5.13
CA GLU A 108 19.09 -6.46 3.92
C GLU A 108 18.45 -5.09 4.17
N PHE A 109 17.93 -4.84 5.37
CA PHE A 109 17.36 -3.57 5.82
C PHE A 109 18.17 -2.99 6.98
N ASP A 110 18.10 -1.68 7.15
CA ASP A 110 18.81 -0.95 8.19
C ASP A 110 17.99 -0.89 9.50
N SER A 111 16.66 -1.03 9.45
CA SER A 111 15.81 -1.18 10.63
C SER A 111 14.54 -2.01 10.38
N ILE A 112 13.97 -2.58 11.44
CA ILE A 112 12.64 -3.20 11.47
C ILE A 112 11.72 -2.31 12.30
N CYS A 113 10.60 -1.89 11.72
CA CYS A 113 9.58 -1.09 12.39
C CYS A 113 8.31 -1.92 12.58
N ILE A 114 7.93 -2.23 13.82
CA ILE A 114 6.70 -2.93 14.17
C ILE A 114 5.66 -1.90 14.59
N CYS A 115 4.66 -1.69 13.74
CA CYS A 115 3.54 -0.79 13.94
C CYS A 115 2.33 -1.58 14.47
N TYR A 116 1.97 -1.35 15.73
CA TYR A 116 0.75 -1.89 16.33
C TYR A 116 -0.43 -0.99 15.99
N CYS A 117 -1.49 -1.57 15.46
CA CYS A 117 -2.63 -0.84 14.91
C CYS A 117 -3.92 -1.17 15.68
N ALA A 118 -4.78 -0.18 15.82
CA ALA A 118 -6.15 -0.32 16.29
C ALA A 118 -7.14 0.02 15.17
N TYR A 119 -8.28 -0.67 15.15
CA TYR A 119 -9.34 -0.40 14.21
C TYR A 119 -10.21 0.77 14.71
N LYS A 120 -10.03 1.93 14.09
CA LYS A 120 -10.76 3.18 14.28
C LYS A 120 -11.38 3.58 12.94
N PRO A 121 -12.59 3.08 12.61
CA PRO A 121 -13.22 3.32 11.32
C PRO A 121 -13.40 4.82 11.07
N ILE A 122 -13.25 5.22 9.81
CA ILE A 122 -13.52 6.58 9.34
C ILE A 122 -14.85 6.53 8.60
N GLU A 123 -15.78 7.43 8.96
CA GLU A 123 -16.99 7.63 8.18
C GLU A 123 -16.65 8.41 6.91
N ASN A 124 -17.01 7.86 5.74
CA ASN A 124 -16.83 8.49 4.43
C ASN A 124 -15.41 9.07 4.20
N PRO A 125 -14.34 8.26 4.33
CA PRO A 125 -12.97 8.71 4.09
C PRO A 125 -12.82 9.28 2.67
N PRO A 126 -12.14 10.43 2.50
CA PRO A 126 -12.00 11.07 1.20
C PRO A 126 -11.19 10.18 0.24
N LEU A 127 -11.71 10.00 -0.98
CA LEU A 127 -11.03 9.28 -2.04
C LEU A 127 -10.04 10.21 -2.75
N LYS A 128 -8.81 9.74 -2.94
CA LYS A 128 -7.77 10.38 -3.74
C LYS A 128 -7.54 9.55 -4.99
N GLN A 129 -7.64 10.16 -6.17
CA GLN A 129 -7.39 9.46 -7.43
C GLN A 129 -5.89 9.15 -7.58
N TYR A 130 -5.55 7.99 -8.12
CA TYR A 130 -4.18 7.74 -8.54
C TYR A 130 -3.83 8.66 -9.71
N GLU A 131 -2.84 9.53 -9.53
CA GLU A 131 -2.28 10.30 -10.61
C GLU A 131 -1.37 9.40 -11.44
N ARG A 132 -1.63 9.34 -12.76
CA ARG A 132 -0.66 8.77 -13.68
C ARG A 132 0.53 9.71 -13.74
N SER A 133 1.73 9.18 -13.48
CA SER A 133 2.94 9.93 -13.80
C SER A 133 2.86 10.37 -15.27
N PRO A 134 3.03 11.66 -15.57
CA PRO A 134 3.02 12.12 -16.94
C PRO A 134 4.14 11.40 -17.70
N VAL A 135 3.85 10.94 -18.91
CA VAL A 135 4.89 10.41 -19.80
C VAL A 135 5.76 11.59 -20.20
N THR A 136 7.04 11.52 -19.82
CA THR A 136 8.03 12.56 -20.10
C THR A 136 9.03 12.06 -21.14
N LEU A 137 9.88 12.97 -21.63
CA LEU A 137 11.01 12.60 -22.50
C LEU A 137 11.93 11.56 -21.84
N ASP A 138 12.09 11.62 -20.52
CA ASP A 138 12.90 10.67 -19.76
C ASP A 138 12.31 9.26 -19.79
N SER A 139 10.99 9.10 -19.98
CA SER A 139 10.36 7.80 -20.20
C SER A 139 10.87 7.10 -21.48
N PHE A 140 11.47 7.85 -22.40
CA PHE A 140 12.10 7.37 -23.64
C PHE A 140 13.63 7.43 -23.58
N GLY A 141 14.22 7.57 -22.38
CA GLY A 141 15.68 7.65 -22.21
C GLY A 141 16.30 8.88 -22.88
N GLY A 142 15.54 9.97 -23.05
CA GLY A 142 16.00 11.16 -23.76
C GLY A 142 15.75 11.14 -25.27
N ASP A 143 15.19 10.07 -25.84
CA ASP A 143 14.87 10.01 -27.28
C ASP A 143 13.67 10.90 -27.62
N ARG A 144 13.99 12.08 -28.15
CA ARG A 144 12.99 13.08 -28.53
C ARG A 144 12.09 12.62 -29.66
N THR A 145 12.63 11.87 -30.61
CA THR A 145 11.88 11.41 -31.80
C THR A 145 10.84 10.38 -31.39
N ALA A 146 11.21 9.45 -30.50
CA ALA A 146 10.27 8.47 -29.95
C ALA A 146 9.17 9.12 -29.11
N TYR A 147 9.54 10.11 -28.27
CA TYR A 147 8.58 10.87 -27.48
C TYR A 147 7.56 11.64 -28.34
N ASP A 148 8.02 12.36 -29.36
CA ASP A 148 7.14 13.12 -30.24
C ASP A 148 6.19 12.20 -31.05
N ARG A 149 6.67 11.02 -31.49
CA ARG A 149 5.83 10.00 -32.14
C ARG A 149 4.73 9.47 -31.21
N TRP A 150 5.06 9.24 -29.94
CA TRP A 150 4.07 8.83 -28.94
C TRP A 150 3.04 9.94 -28.68
N LEU A 151 3.48 11.19 -28.56
CA LEU A 151 2.56 12.34 -28.39
C LEU A 151 1.57 12.45 -29.56
N GLU A 152 2.02 12.21 -30.80
CA GLU A 152 1.14 12.18 -31.97
C GLU A 152 0.14 11.03 -31.92
N SER A 153 0.54 9.85 -31.45
CA SER A 153 -0.36 8.70 -31.32
C SER A 153 -1.42 8.89 -30.24
N GLN A 154 -1.20 9.75 -29.24
CA GLN A 154 -2.21 10.06 -28.22
C GLN A 154 -3.27 11.06 -28.70
N LYS A 155 -3.01 11.86 -29.76
CA LYS A 155 -3.95 12.87 -30.27
C LYS A 155 -5.14 12.25 -31.02
N HIS A 156 -4.97 11.04 -31.51
CA HIS A 156 -6.02 10.28 -32.18
C HIS A 156 -6.14 8.94 -31.45
N PRO A 157 -6.91 8.86 -30.34
CA PRO A 157 -7.21 7.56 -29.75
C PRO A 157 -7.83 6.71 -30.86
N ALA A 158 -7.21 5.57 -31.16
CA ALA A 158 -7.73 4.67 -32.18
C ALA A 158 -9.19 4.37 -31.85
N GLU A 159 -10.09 4.64 -32.80
CA GLU A 159 -11.48 4.21 -32.69
C GLU A 159 -11.48 2.69 -32.50
N VAL A 160 -12.10 2.23 -31.40
CA VAL A 160 -12.37 0.82 -31.13
C VAL A 160 -13.81 0.53 -31.49
#